data_AF-A0A1L0CW40-F1
#
_entry.id   AF-A0A1L0CW40-F1
#
_cell.length_a   1.000
_cell.length_b   1.000
_cell.length_c   1.000
_cell.angle_alpha   90.00
_cell.angle_beta   90.00
_cell.angle_gamma   90.00
#
_symmetry.space_group_name_H-M   'P 1'
#
loop_
_entity.id
_entity.type
_entity.pdbx_description
1 polymer ?
#
loop_
_entity_poly.entity_id
_entity_poly.type
_entity_poly.pdbx_seq_one_letter_code
_entity_poly.pdbx_strand_id
1 'polypeptide(L)'
;MQLSKGFKYLSIVGFLRTVLCGMFIYITSSDHHDVHDIGMIGYIILTIPYYILNYKANKSSFKFKKIMHFMFFLTLIPLIYWYIQHAVKRRAGAYSIYAYFEWSLILQDVLNDHWYANDYKDIGLKCMVDH
;
A
#
# COMPACT_ATOMS: atom_id res chain seq x y z
N MET A 1 -13.81 10.23 21.65
CA MET A 1 -13.38 8.91 22.17
C MET A 1 -13.23 7.81 21.08
N GLN A 2 -13.93 7.86 19.93
CA GLN A 2 -13.71 6.88 18.82
C GLN A 2 -12.37 7.04 18.08
N LEU A 3 -11.76 8.24 18.13
CA LEU A 3 -10.49 8.55 17.46
C LEU A 3 -9.30 7.73 18.02
N SER A 4 -9.27 7.48 19.33
CA SER A 4 -8.14 6.79 19.99
C SER A 4 -8.08 5.28 19.69
N LYS A 5 -9.24 4.61 19.53
CA LYS A 5 -9.27 3.18 19.20
C LYS A 5 -8.82 2.94 17.76
N GLY A 6 -9.25 3.79 16.81
CA GLY A 6 -8.87 3.68 15.40
C GLY A 6 -7.36 3.81 15.16
N PHE A 7 -6.70 4.70 15.91
CA PHE A 7 -5.26 4.93 15.80
C PHE A 7 -4.44 3.70 16.19
N LYS A 8 -4.84 2.96 17.24
CA LYS A 8 -4.17 1.72 17.65
C LYS A 8 -4.19 0.66 16.53
N TYR A 9 -5.34 0.45 15.90
CA TYR A 9 -5.46 -0.51 14.78
C TYR A 9 -4.68 -0.04 13.56
N LEU A 10 -4.72 1.26 13.26
CA LEU A 10 -3.95 1.85 12.17
C LEU A 10 -2.45 1.60 12.34
N SER A 11 -1.89 1.81 13.54
CA SER A 11 -0.47 1.56 13.81
C SER A 11 -0.09 0.09 13.67
N ILE A 12 -0.93 -0.83 14.16
CA ILE A 12 -0.69 -2.28 14.04
C ILE A 12 -0.72 -2.72 12.57
N VAL A 13 -1.76 -2.32 11.84
CA VAL A 13 -1.92 -2.67 10.42
C VAL A 13 -0.80 -2.05 9.59
N GLY A 14 -0.45 -0.79 9.85
CA GLY A 14 0.67 -0.10 9.19
C GLY A 14 2.00 -0.82 9.43
N PHE A 15 2.30 -1.20 10.67
CA PHE A 15 3.51 -1.94 11.00
C PHE A 15 3.59 -3.30 10.29
N LEU A 16 2.51 -4.11 10.38
CA LEU A 16 2.45 -5.40 9.70
C LEU A 16 2.64 -5.25 8.18
N ARG A 17 2.01 -4.24 7.59
CA ARG A 17 2.16 -3.92 6.17
C ARG A 17 3.60 -3.55 5.82
N THR A 18 4.28 -2.76 6.65
CA THR A 18 5.70 -2.40 6.43
C THR A 18 6.61 -3.63 6.47
N VAL A 19 6.37 -4.56 7.40
CA VAL A 19 7.13 -5.83 7.47
C VAL A 19 6.92 -6.66 6.20
N LEU A 20 5.68 -6.79 5.73
CA LEU A 20 5.38 -7.55 4.50
C LEU A 20 5.90 -6.86 3.24
N CYS A 21 5.88 -5.53 3.20
CA CYS A 21 6.51 -4.73 2.14
C CYS A 21 8.03 -4.98 2.12
N GLY A 22 8.67 -5.01 3.29
CA GLY A 22 10.08 -5.38 3.42
C GLY A 22 10.36 -6.80 2.94
N MET A 23 9.51 -7.78 3.30
CA MET A 23 9.61 -9.15 2.80
C MET A 23 9.50 -9.22 1.27
N PHE A 24 8.52 -8.51 0.70
CA PHE A 24 8.29 -8.42 -0.75
C PHE A 24 9.47 -7.81 -1.51
N ILE A 25 10.09 -6.76 -0.98
CA ILE A 25 11.22 -6.07 -1.64
C ILE A 25 12.55 -6.81 -1.41
N TYR A 26 12.78 -7.33 -0.20
CA TYR A 26 14.05 -7.93 0.19
C TYR A 26 14.21 -9.35 -0.35
N ILE A 27 13.12 -10.13 -0.38
CA ILE A 27 13.10 -11.47 -0.97
C ILE A 27 12.63 -11.31 -2.40
N THR A 28 13.57 -11.39 -3.34
CA THR A 28 13.26 -11.19 -4.75
C THR A 28 12.51 -12.41 -5.31
N SER A 29 11.67 -12.17 -6.32
CA SER A 29 10.96 -13.24 -7.05
C SER A 29 11.91 -14.23 -7.74
N SER A 30 13.19 -13.88 -7.89
CA SER A 30 14.24 -14.75 -8.44
C SER A 30 14.85 -15.70 -7.39
N ASP A 31 14.92 -15.28 -6.13
CA ASP A 31 15.55 -16.06 -5.06
C ASP A 31 14.58 -17.07 -4.44
N HIS A 32 13.41 -16.61 -4.00
CA HIS A 32 12.37 -17.44 -3.36
C HIS A 32 10.97 -16.94 -3.72
N HIS A 33 10.48 -17.42 -4.86
CA HIS A 33 9.20 -17.02 -5.46
C HIS A 33 8.02 -17.15 -4.49
N ASP A 34 7.91 -18.28 -3.78
CA ASP A 34 6.77 -18.53 -2.88
C ASP A 34 6.70 -17.52 -1.71
N VAL A 35 7.86 -17.21 -1.10
CA VAL A 35 7.93 -16.28 0.03
C VAL A 35 7.68 -14.84 -0.45
N HIS A 36 8.22 -14.51 -1.63
CA HIS A 36 7.97 -13.23 -2.28
C HIS A 36 6.47 -13.00 -2.54
N ASP A 37 5.78 -13.98 -3.13
CA ASP A 37 4.34 -13.89 -3.43
C ASP A 37 3.49 -13.79 -2.17
N ILE A 38 3.82 -14.54 -1.12
CA ILE A 38 3.15 -14.45 0.18
C ILE A 38 3.33 -13.04 0.77
N GLY A 39 4.55 -12.50 0.71
CA GLY A 39 4.84 -11.13 1.16
C GLY A 39 4.00 -10.10 0.40
N MET A 40 3.96 -10.22 -0.93
CA MET A 40 3.21 -9.30 -1.80
C MET A 40 1.70 -9.37 -1.58
N ILE A 41 1.12 -10.57 -1.59
CA ILE A 41 -0.32 -10.76 -1.40
C ILE A 41 -0.72 -10.28 0.00
N GLY A 42 0.06 -10.64 1.02
CA GLY A 42 -0.17 -10.18 2.38
C GLY A 42 -0.12 -8.65 2.48
N TYR A 43 0.86 -8.02 1.83
CA TYR A 43 0.96 -6.56 1.72
C TYR A 43 -0.28 -5.96 1.05
N ILE A 44 -0.70 -6.45 -0.11
CA ILE A 44 -1.87 -5.95 -0.85
C ILE A 44 -3.14 -6.07 0.00
N ILE A 45 -3.34 -7.22 0.67
CA ILE A 45 -4.49 -7.45 1.54
C ILE A 45 -4.51 -6.47 2.71
N LEU A 46 -3.35 -6.21 3.35
CA LEU A 46 -3.24 -5.27 4.47
C LEU A 46 -3.32 -3.80 4.06
N THR A 47 -3.05 -3.47 2.80
CA THR A 47 -3.22 -2.12 2.25
C THR A 47 -4.69 -1.70 2.21
N ILE A 48 -5.63 -2.62 1.97
CA ILE A 48 -7.08 -2.34 1.99
C ILE A 48 -7.58 -1.83 3.35
N PRO A 49 -7.41 -2.56 4.48
CA PRO A 49 -7.81 -2.06 5.79
C PRO A 49 -7.00 -0.84 6.21
N TYR A 50 -5.73 -0.71 5.81
CA TYR A 50 -4.93 0.50 6.06
C TYR A 50 -5.59 1.74 5.44
N TYR A 51 -6.00 1.67 4.17
CA TYR A 51 -6.70 2.77 3.50
C TYR A 51 -8.06 3.09 4.14
N ILE A 52 -8.82 2.08 4.54
CA ILE A 52 -10.11 2.28 5.24
C ILE A 52 -9.92 2.96 6.60
N LEU A 53 -8.89 2.57 7.36
CA LEU A 53 -8.57 3.15 8.66
C LEU A 53 -8.10 4.61 8.53
N ASN A 54 -7.21 4.90 7.57
CA ASN A 54 -6.78 6.27 7.27
C ASN A 54 -7.97 7.15 6.83
N TYR A 55 -8.87 6.60 6.01
CA TYR A 55 -10.07 7.30 5.57
C TYR A 55 -11.02 7.64 6.72
N LYS A 56 -11.18 6.74 7.71
CA LYS A 56 -11.97 7.02 8.92
C LYS A 56 -11.28 8.02 9.85
N ALA A 57 -9.94 8.00 9.91
CA ALA A 57 -9.16 8.88 10.78
C ALA A 57 -9.16 10.33 10.29
N ASN A 58 -9.17 10.58 8.98
CA ASN A 58 -9.07 11.92 8.42
C ASN A 58 -10.14 12.22 7.34
N LYS A 59 -11.03 13.17 7.64
CA LYS A 59 -12.07 13.66 6.71
C LYS A 59 -11.59 14.73 5.73
N SER A 60 -10.36 15.24 5.87
CA SER A 60 -9.79 16.26 5.00
C SER A 60 -9.46 15.70 3.60
N SER A 61 -9.75 16.50 2.57
CA SER A 61 -9.51 16.27 1.13
C SER A 61 -9.90 14.88 0.57
N PHE A 62 -11.20 14.69 0.36
CA PHE A 62 -11.79 13.44 -0.15
C PHE A 62 -11.43 13.10 -1.61
N LYS A 63 -11.28 14.11 -2.46
CA LYS A 63 -11.16 13.91 -3.93
C LYS A 63 -9.84 13.25 -4.30
N PHE A 64 -8.73 13.74 -3.75
CA PHE A 64 -7.39 13.27 -4.09
C PHE A 64 -7.15 11.84 -3.58
N LYS A 65 -7.55 11.55 -2.34
CA LYS A 65 -7.45 10.21 -1.73
C LYS A 65 -8.20 9.15 -2.52
N LYS A 66 -9.41 9.49 -2.99
CA LYS A 66 -10.23 8.57 -3.80
C LYS A 66 -9.55 8.23 -5.13
N ILE A 67 -8.92 9.21 -5.77
CA ILE A 67 -8.17 9.00 -7.01
C ILE A 67 -6.96 8.10 -6.76
N MET A 68 -6.20 8.35 -5.70
CA MET A 68 -5.02 7.53 -5.37
C MET A 68 -5.39 6.09 -5.03
N HIS A 69 -6.45 5.88 -4.24
CA HIS A 69 -6.97 4.53 -3.96
C HIS A 69 -7.41 3.84 -5.24
N PHE A 70 -8.13 4.55 -6.11
CA PHE A 70 -8.54 4.02 -7.40
C PHE A 70 -7.33 3.65 -8.28
N MET A 71 -6.26 4.45 -8.27
CA MET A 71 -5.04 4.19 -9.02
C MET A 71 -4.30 2.94 -8.53
N PHE A 72 -4.28 2.72 -7.21
CA PHE A 72 -3.74 1.48 -6.63
C PHE A 72 -4.49 0.26 -7.15
N PHE A 73 -5.83 0.25 -7.07
CA PHE A 73 -6.65 -0.87 -7.59
C PHE A 73 -6.54 -1.02 -9.12
N LEU A 74 -6.42 0.08 -9.86
CA LEU A 74 -6.20 0.04 -11.30
C LEU A 74 -4.87 -0.62 -11.66
N THR A 75 -3.83 -0.39 -10.86
CA THR A 75 -2.49 -0.97 -11.04
C THR A 75 -2.47 -2.48 -10.73
N LEU A 76 -3.36 -2.96 -9.86
CA LEU A 76 -3.48 -4.40 -9.56
C LEU A 76 -3.93 -5.22 -10.78
N ILE A 77 -4.79 -4.67 -11.65
CA ILE A 77 -5.32 -5.38 -12.83
C ILE A 77 -4.19 -5.83 -13.78
N PRO A 78 -3.33 -4.92 -14.30
CA PRO A 78 -2.20 -5.32 -15.15
C PRO A 78 -1.16 -6.12 -14.37
N LEU A 79 -0.95 -5.85 -13.08
CA LEU A 79 -0.03 -6.63 -12.24
C LEU A 79 -0.43 -8.11 -12.21
N ILE A 80 -1.70 -8.43 -11.94
CA ILE A 80 -2.21 -9.82 -11.90
C ILE A 80 -2.12 -10.46 -13.29
N TYR A 81 -2.44 -9.71 -14.34
CA TYR A 81 -2.34 -10.22 -15.71
C TYR A 81 -0.90 -10.63 -16.05
N TRP A 82 0.07 -9.74 -15.81
CA TRP A 82 1.49 -10.01 -16.07
C TRP A 82 2.09 -11.00 -15.07
N TYR A 83 1.52 -11.09 -13.87
CA TYR A 83 1.83 -12.12 -12.89
C TYR A 83 1.63 -13.52 -13.50
N ILE A 84 0.43 -13.77 -14.02
CA ILE A 84 0.09 -15.07 -14.63
C ILE A 84 0.99 -15.35 -15.86
N GLN A 85 1.31 -14.34 -16.66
CA GLN A 85 2.11 -14.56 -17.87
C GLN A 85 3.57 -14.90 -17.57
N HIS A 86 4.15 -14.35 -16.50
CA HIS A 86 5.53 -14.70 -16.12
C HIS A 86 5.55 -16.00 -15.28
N ALA A 87 4.66 -16.15 -14.29
CA ALA A 87 4.70 -17.27 -13.35
C ALA A 87 4.26 -18.58 -14.01
N VAL A 88 3.15 -18.56 -14.76
CA VAL A 88 2.58 -19.76 -15.37
C VAL A 88 3.09 -19.95 -16.80
N LYS A 89 2.99 -18.90 -17.64
CA LYS A 89 3.27 -19.03 -19.08
C LYS A 89 4.73 -18.81 -19.46
N ARG A 90 5.58 -18.39 -18.51
CA ARG A 90 7.04 -18.19 -18.67
C ARG A 90 7.42 -17.51 -20.00
N ARG A 91 6.67 -16.48 -20.41
CA ARG A 91 6.98 -15.74 -21.65
C ARG A 91 8.21 -14.85 -21.44
N ALA A 92 9.13 -14.88 -22.40
CA ALA A 92 10.28 -13.98 -22.41
C ALA A 92 9.80 -12.51 -22.37
N GLY A 93 10.44 -11.69 -21.52
CA GLY A 93 10.09 -10.27 -21.33
C GLY A 93 8.88 -9.99 -20.43
N ALA A 94 8.06 -10.99 -20.08
CA ALA A 94 6.93 -10.79 -19.17
C ALA A 94 7.38 -10.39 -17.75
N TYR A 95 8.53 -10.90 -17.31
CA TYR A 95 9.14 -10.55 -16.02
C TYR A 95 9.44 -9.06 -15.90
N SER A 96 10.04 -8.46 -16.93
CA SER A 96 10.38 -7.02 -16.92
C SER A 96 9.13 -6.15 -16.82
N ILE A 97 8.06 -6.52 -17.55
CA ILE A 97 6.80 -5.76 -17.51
C ILE A 97 6.13 -5.89 -16.14
N TYR A 98 6.11 -7.11 -15.60
CA TYR A 98 5.61 -7.37 -14.25
C TYR A 98 6.37 -6.55 -13.19
N ALA A 99 7.70 -6.54 -13.24
CA ALA A 99 8.54 -5.79 -12.31
C ALA A 99 8.23 -4.28 -12.33
N TYR A 100 7.96 -3.68 -13.50
CA TYR A 100 7.57 -2.27 -13.55
C TYR A 100 6.27 -1.99 -12.76
N PHE A 101 5.29 -2.89 -12.82
CA PHE A 101 4.05 -2.75 -12.05
C PHE A 101 4.26 -3.00 -10.55
N GLU A 102 5.12 -3.95 -10.17
CA GLU A 102 5.53 -4.18 -8.78
C GLU A 102 6.14 -2.91 -8.16
N TRP A 103 7.14 -2.34 -8.82
CA TRP A 103 7.78 -1.10 -8.34
C TRP A 103 6.82 0.09 -8.35
N SER A 104 5.89 0.14 -9.31
CA SER A 104 4.85 1.16 -9.35
C SER A 104 3.92 1.09 -8.13
N LEU A 105 3.61 -0.11 -7.61
CA LEU A 105 2.82 -0.26 -6.38
C LEU A 105 3.55 0.29 -5.17
N ILE A 106 4.86 0.07 -5.07
CA ILE A 106 5.69 0.62 -3.99
C ILE A 106 5.75 2.13 -4.06
N LEU A 107 5.98 2.70 -5.24
CA LEU A 107 6.01 4.15 -5.42
C LEU A 107 4.68 4.81 -5.06
N GLN A 108 3.57 4.22 -5.52
CA GLN A 108 2.23 4.70 -5.16
C GLN A 108 1.98 4.65 -3.65
N ASP A 109 2.50 3.62 -2.98
CA ASP A 109 2.34 3.47 -1.54
C ASP A 109 3.11 4.51 -0.73
N VAL A 110 4.37 4.74 -1.07
CA VAL A 110 5.21 5.78 -0.44
C VAL A 110 4.59 7.17 -0.66
N LEU A 111 4.06 7.43 -1.85
CA LEU A 111 3.33 8.67 -2.11
C LEU A 111 2.12 8.78 -1.18
N ASN A 112 1.28 7.73 -1.09
CA ASN A 112 0.11 7.73 -0.21
C ASN A 112 0.47 7.96 1.26
N ASP A 113 1.53 7.33 1.76
CA ASP A 113 2.01 7.54 3.13
C ASP A 113 2.50 8.97 3.36
N HIS A 114 3.16 9.60 2.37
CA HIS A 114 3.56 11.01 2.47
C HIS A 114 2.34 11.92 2.62
N TRP A 115 1.27 11.69 1.84
CA TRP A 115 0.03 12.46 1.96
C TRP A 115 -0.62 12.26 3.33
N TYR A 116 -0.68 11.03 3.84
CA TYR A 116 -1.20 10.75 5.18
C TYR A 116 -0.37 11.42 6.28
N ALA A 117 0.95 11.45 6.15
CA ALA A 117 1.81 12.13 7.11
C ALA A 117 1.55 13.64 7.18
N ASN A 118 1.34 14.30 6.03
CA ASN A 118 1.00 15.73 6.00
C ASN A 118 -0.38 16.00 6.63
N ASP A 119 -1.33 15.14 6.30
CA ASP A 119 -2.67 15.13 6.88
C ASP A 119 -2.67 15.03 8.43
N TYR A 120 -1.78 14.23 9.01
CA TYR A 120 -1.63 14.12 10.46
C TYR A 120 -0.98 15.36 11.08
N LYS A 121 -0.06 16.03 10.37
CA LYS A 121 0.53 17.30 10.83
C LYS A 121 -0.51 18.40 10.92
N ASP A 122 -1.40 18.50 9.93
CA ASP A 122 -2.48 19.48 9.92
C ASP A 122 -3.44 19.29 11.10
N ILE A 123 -3.76 18.03 11.43
CA ILE A 123 -4.58 17.69 12.61
C ILE A 123 -3.86 18.10 13.91
N GLY A 124 -2.57 17.77 14.03
CA GLY A 124 -1.76 18.11 15.21
C GLY A 124 -1.66 19.61 15.44
N LEU A 125 -1.41 20.39 14.38
CA LEU A 125 -1.36 21.86 14.43
C LEU A 125 -2.69 22.45 14.87
N LYS A 126 -3.81 21.96 14.33
CA LYS A 126 -5.15 22.43 14.73
C LYS A 126 -5.41 22.20 16.22
N CYS A 127 -5.09 21.02 16.74
CA CYS A 127 -5.26 20.73 18.17
C CYS A 127 -4.37 21.59 19.08
N MET A 128 -3.20 22.05 18.62
CA MET A 128 -2.31 22.90 19.41
C MET A 128 -2.75 24.37 19.43
N VAL A 129 -3.40 24.85 18.37
CA VAL A 129 -3.91 26.24 18.28
C VAL A 129 -5.23 26.42 19.02
N ASP A 130 -6.03 25.37 19.17
CA ASP A 130 -7.33 25.38 19.86
C ASP A 130 -7.22 25.25 21.40
N HIS A 131 -6.01 25.36 21.97
CA HIS A 131 -5.70 25.33 23.41
C HIS A 131 -5.03 26.62 23.88
#